data_AF-A0A966URK3-F1
#
_entry.id   AF-A0A966URK3-F1
#
_cell.length_a   1.000
_cell.length_b   1.000
_cell.length_c   1.000
_cell.angle_alpha   90.00
_cell.angle_beta   90.00
_cell.angle_gamma   90.00
#
_symmetry.space_group_name_H-M   'P 1'
#
loop_
_entity.id
_entity.type
_entity.pdbx_description
1 polymer ?
#
loop_
_entity_poly.entity_id
_entity_poly.type
_entity_poly.pdbx_seq_one_letter_code
_entity_poly.pdbx_strand_id
1 'polypeptide(L)'
;MIEMISILLEKDIAYVSKDGIYFSIGKFPEYGKLAKLKIDPLDSSSLKERISNDEYEKENPRDFALWKFYSEADGDVVYDAPFGKGRPGWHIECSAMSTRALGPTFDIHIGGIDLIFPHHTNEIAQSECATDKP
;
A
#
# COMPACT_ATOMS: atom_id res chain seq x y z
N MET A 1 11.83 1.44 -1.43
CA MET A 1 10.78 0.86 -0.58
C MET A 1 10.87 1.41 0.84
N ILE A 2 11.89 1.04 1.62
CA ILE A 2 12.06 1.52 3.01
C ILE A 2 11.90 3.04 3.13
N GLU A 3 12.60 3.81 2.28
CA GLU A 3 12.48 5.28 2.22
C GLU A 3 11.04 5.77 2.00
N MET A 4 10.32 5.20 1.03
CA MET A 4 8.93 5.56 0.74
C MET A 4 8.00 5.19 1.92
N ILE A 5 8.23 4.05 2.57
CA ILE A 5 7.47 3.65 3.76
C ILE A 5 7.73 4.62 4.91
N SER A 6 8.98 5.05 5.13
CA SER A 6 9.32 6.06 6.13
C SER A 6 8.59 7.38 5.86
N ILE A 7 8.56 7.85 4.60
CA ILE A 7 7.81 9.07 4.22
C ILE A 7 6.32 8.91 4.54
N LEU A 8 5.71 7.78 4.19
CA LEU A 8 4.30 7.53 4.45
C LEU A 8 3.98 7.45 5.96
N LEU A 9 4.88 6.91 6.77
CA LEU A 9 4.77 6.92 8.23
C LEU A 9 4.91 8.35 8.79
N GLU A 10 5.88 9.12 8.32
CA GLU A 10 6.10 10.51 8.74
C GLU A 10 4.92 11.42 8.41
N LYS A 11 4.26 11.16 7.27
CA LYS A 11 3.03 11.85 6.85
C LYS A 11 1.76 11.36 7.54
N ASP A 12 1.87 10.42 8.49
CA ASP A 12 0.73 9.78 9.15
C ASP A 12 -0.23 9.09 8.16
N ILE A 13 0.21 8.73 6.95
CA ILE A 13 -0.61 7.99 5.96
C ILE A 13 -0.53 6.48 6.20
N ALA A 14 0.61 6.03 6.73
CA ALA A 14 0.82 4.65 7.15
C ALA A 14 0.85 4.53 8.66
N TYR A 15 0.57 3.33 9.18
CA TYR A 15 0.63 3.03 10.61
C TYR A 15 1.27 1.66 10.85
N VAL A 16 1.85 1.51 12.04
CA VAL A 16 2.40 0.24 12.52
C VAL A 16 1.28 -0.56 13.19
N SER A 17 1.10 -1.81 12.76
CA SER A 17 0.29 -2.81 13.44
C SER A 17 1.20 -3.92 14.00
N LYS A 18 0.61 -4.93 14.63
CA LYS A 18 1.35 -6.02 15.28
C LYS A 18 2.20 -6.85 14.32
N ASP A 19 1.75 -7.00 13.08
CA ASP A 19 2.34 -7.90 12.09
C ASP A 19 2.94 -7.18 10.88
N GLY A 20 2.96 -5.84 10.88
CA GLY A 20 3.52 -5.07 9.78
C GLY A 20 3.15 -3.60 9.81
N ILE A 21 3.47 -2.92 8.72
CA ILE A 21 3.11 -1.53 8.45
C ILE A 21 2.08 -1.52 7.33
N TYR A 22 1.01 -0.76 7.52
CA TYR A 22 -0.13 -0.71 6.62
C TYR A 22 -0.37 0.70 6.12
N PHE A 23 -0.84 0.79 4.88
CA PHE A 23 -1.34 2.03 4.29
C PHE A 23 -2.80 2.24 4.69
N SER A 24 -3.12 3.41 5.27
CA SER A 24 -4.48 3.76 5.64
C SER A 24 -5.24 4.32 4.43
N ILE A 25 -6.12 3.53 3.83
CA ILE A 25 -6.89 3.97 2.66
C ILE A 25 -7.81 5.15 2.98
N GLY A 26 -8.26 5.26 4.23
CA GLY A 26 -9.14 6.33 4.70
C GLY A 26 -8.46 7.70 4.70
N LYS A 27 -7.12 7.74 4.69
CA LYS A 27 -6.33 8.97 4.64
C LYS A 27 -6.03 9.44 3.20
N PHE A 28 -6.49 8.69 2.19
CA PHE A 28 -6.38 9.07 0.78
C PHE A 28 -7.78 9.16 0.13
N PRO A 29 -8.39 10.37 0.05
CA PRO A 29 -9.77 10.54 -0.41
C PRO A 29 -10.04 10.07 -1.86
N GLU A 30 -9.02 10.09 -2.73
CA GLU A 30 -9.15 9.69 -4.13
C GLU A 30 -8.94 8.16 -4.34
N TYR A 31 -8.80 7.39 -3.25
CA TYR A 31 -8.58 5.95 -3.32
C TYR A 31 -9.68 5.25 -4.14
N GLY A 32 -9.27 4.36 -5.05
CA GLY A 32 -10.20 3.60 -5.89
C GLY A 32 -10.69 4.29 -7.16
N LYS A 33 -10.27 5.53 -7.44
CA LYS A 33 -10.65 6.29 -8.65
C LYS A 33 -10.34 5.55 -9.95
N LEU A 34 -9.16 4.95 -10.07
CA LEU A 34 -8.76 4.18 -11.25
C LEU A 34 -9.70 3.00 -11.50
N ALA A 35 -9.96 2.22 -10.45
CA ALA A 35 -10.83 1.04 -10.49
C ALA A 35 -12.33 1.38 -10.45
N LYS A 36 -12.71 2.67 -10.39
CA LYS A 36 -14.10 3.17 -10.26
C LYS A 36 -14.85 2.53 -9.09
N LEU A 37 -14.15 2.32 -7.98
CA LEU A 37 -14.74 1.75 -6.78
C LEU A 37 -15.66 2.76 -6.12
N LYS A 38 -16.84 2.32 -5.69
CA LYS A 38 -17.74 3.11 -4.85
C LYS A 38 -17.34 2.92 -3.39
N ILE A 39 -16.31 3.63 -2.98
CA ILE A 39 -15.86 3.66 -1.59
C ILE A 39 -16.64 4.77 -0.91
N ASP A 40 -17.62 4.41 -0.08
CA ASP A 40 -18.20 5.39 0.84
C ASP A 40 -17.21 5.55 1.99
N PRO A 41 -16.68 6.76 2.25
CA PRO A 41 -15.78 7.02 3.37
C PRO A 41 -16.37 6.65 4.74
N LEU A 42 -17.72 6.61 4.84
CA LEU A 42 -18.46 6.30 6.06
C LEU A 42 -18.95 4.84 6.11
N ASP A 43 -18.86 4.09 5.00
CA ASP A 43 -19.29 2.69 4.93
C ASP A 43 -18.15 1.79 4.42
N SER A 44 -17.36 1.31 5.38
CA SER A 44 -16.28 0.35 5.21
C SER A 44 -16.75 -1.05 4.77
N SER A 45 -18.05 -1.27 4.51
CA SER A 45 -18.62 -2.58 4.12
C SER A 45 -19.02 -2.74 2.62
N SER A 46 -19.04 -1.67 1.82
CA SER A 46 -19.52 -1.65 0.42
C SER A 46 -18.71 -2.42 -0.67
N LEU A 47 -17.51 -2.95 -0.39
CA LEU A 47 -16.68 -3.68 -1.36
C LEU A 47 -16.42 -5.12 -0.88
N LYS A 48 -17.00 -6.10 -1.59
CA LYS A 48 -17.07 -7.52 -1.22
C LYS A 48 -16.04 -8.42 -1.92
N GLU A 49 -14.91 -7.92 -2.40
CA GLU A 49 -13.91 -8.78 -3.04
C GLU A 49 -12.60 -8.87 -2.25
N ARG A 50 -12.48 -10.04 -1.58
CA ARG A 50 -11.25 -10.67 -1.08
C ARG A 50 -10.52 -9.97 0.07
N ILE A 51 -11.24 -9.76 1.17
CA ILE A 51 -10.65 -9.66 2.50
C ILE A 51 -10.18 -11.07 2.90
N SER A 52 -8.87 -11.31 2.97
CA SER A 52 -8.36 -12.54 3.59
C SER A 52 -8.58 -12.44 5.09
N ASN A 53 -9.05 -13.51 5.74
CA ASN A 53 -9.56 -13.55 7.11
C ASN A 53 -8.56 -13.21 8.26
N ASP A 54 -7.43 -12.56 7.99
CA ASP A 54 -6.40 -12.21 8.99
C ASP A 54 -6.56 -10.78 9.56
N GLU A 55 -7.71 -10.12 9.34
CA GLU A 55 -7.84 -8.66 9.34
C GLU A 55 -8.55 -8.03 10.55
N TYR A 56 -8.47 -8.64 11.74
CA TYR A 56 -9.12 -8.06 12.94
C TYR A 56 -8.33 -6.89 13.58
N GLU A 57 -7.08 -6.63 13.18
CA GLU A 57 -6.20 -5.61 13.79
C GLU A 57 -5.85 -4.43 12.86
N LYS A 58 -6.50 -4.31 11.69
CA LYS A 58 -6.36 -3.12 10.83
C LYS A 58 -7.31 -2.01 11.29
N GLU A 59 -6.90 -0.76 11.14
CA GLU A 59 -7.80 0.39 11.36
C GLU A 59 -8.99 0.33 10.39
N ASN A 60 -8.73 -0.08 9.15
CA ASN A 60 -9.74 -0.47 8.18
C ASN A 60 -9.38 -1.85 7.59
N PRO A 61 -10.33 -2.81 7.50
CA PRO A 61 -10.06 -4.11 6.86
C PRO A 61 -9.40 -3.99 5.47
N ARG A 62 -9.72 -2.92 4.74
CA ARG A 62 -9.23 -2.64 3.39
C ARG A 62 -7.81 -2.06 3.33
N ASP A 63 -7.20 -1.72 4.46
CA ASP A 63 -5.83 -1.24 4.51
C ASP A 63 -4.87 -2.34 4.04
N PHE A 64 -3.83 -1.97 3.30
CA PHE A 64 -2.93 -2.94 2.67
C PHE A 64 -1.50 -2.80 3.18
N ALA A 65 -0.79 -3.94 3.20
CA ALA A 65 0.55 -3.99 3.75
C ALA A 65 1.55 -3.23 2.87
N LEU A 66 2.34 -2.37 3.52
CA LEU A 66 3.55 -1.76 2.99
C LEU A 66 4.79 -2.58 3.37
N TRP A 67 4.78 -3.11 4.59
CA TRP A 67 5.81 -3.98 5.13
C TRP A 67 5.14 -5.06 5.98
N LYS A 68 5.57 -6.31 5.85
CA LYS A 68 5.17 -7.39 6.76
C LYS A 68 6.36 -7.72 7.64
N PHE A 69 6.15 -7.72 8.96
CA PHE A 69 7.18 -8.13 9.90
C PHE A 69 7.50 -9.59 9.71
N TYR A 70 8.77 -9.93 9.96
CA TYR A 70 9.28 -11.27 9.75
C TYR A 70 8.51 -12.30 10.58
N SER A 71 8.12 -13.38 9.91
CA SER A 71 7.61 -14.61 10.50
C SER A 71 8.43 -15.80 10.00
N GLU A 72 8.43 -16.92 10.72
CA GLU A 72 9.16 -18.13 10.31
C GLU A 72 8.72 -18.62 8.92
N ALA A 73 7.48 -18.34 8.52
CA ALA A 73 6.94 -18.69 7.21
C ALA A 73 7.61 -17.94 6.05
N ASP A 74 8.29 -16.82 6.31
CA ASP A 74 8.98 -16.02 5.28
C ASP A 74 10.34 -16.63 4.86
N GLY A 75 10.85 -17.62 5.62
CA GLY A 75 12.11 -18.29 5.31
C GLY A 75 13.28 -17.31 5.20
N ASP A 76 13.98 -17.32 4.06
CA ASP A 76 15.12 -16.45 3.79
C ASP A 76 14.72 -15.08 3.21
N VAL A 77 13.44 -14.83 2.96
CA VAL A 77 12.95 -13.55 2.42
C VAL A 77 12.78 -12.54 3.54
N VAL A 78 13.90 -12.05 4.05
CA VAL A 78 13.95 -11.11 5.17
C VAL A 78 14.99 -10.01 4.94
N TYR A 79 14.61 -8.79 5.26
CA TYR A 79 15.42 -7.59 5.11
C TYR A 79 15.37 -6.77 6.41
N ASP A 80 16.49 -6.11 6.73
CA ASP A 80 16.56 -5.16 7.83
C ASP A 80 15.98 -3.80 7.41
N ALA A 81 15.18 -3.20 8.30
CA ALA A 81 14.62 -1.86 8.13
C ALA A 81 14.55 -1.12 9.49
N PRO A 82 14.49 0.23 9.50
CA PRO A 82 14.42 1.03 10.73
C PRO A 82 13.23 0.68 11.64
N PHE A 83 12.18 0.12 11.06
CA PHE A 83 10.96 -0.31 11.76
C PHE A 83 10.90 -1.82 12.00
N GLY A 84 12.02 -2.52 11.88
CA GLY A 84 12.14 -3.96 12.18
C GLY A 84 12.28 -4.85 10.96
N LYS A 85 12.76 -6.07 11.20
CA LYS A 85 12.97 -7.09 10.15
C LYS A 85 11.66 -7.50 9.50
N GLY A 86 11.70 -7.72 8.20
CA GLY A 86 10.53 -8.16 7.45
C GLY A 86 10.73 -8.14 5.95
N ARG A 87 9.65 -8.00 5.21
CA ARG A 87 9.64 -7.95 3.76
C ARG A 87 8.63 -6.93 3.23
N PRO A 88 8.83 -6.39 2.02
CA PRO A 88 7.88 -5.47 1.41
C PRO A 88 6.51 -6.12 1.15
N GLY A 89 5.49 -5.29 1.14
CA GLY A 89 4.20 -5.63 0.54
C GLY A 89 4.27 -5.59 -0.99
N TRP A 90 3.34 -6.29 -1.65
CA TRP A 90 3.39 -6.46 -3.11
C TRP A 90 3.40 -5.13 -3.89
N HIS A 91 2.58 -4.15 -3.47
CA HIS A 91 2.39 -2.91 -4.24
C HIS A 91 3.54 -1.90 -4.09
N ILE A 92 4.20 -1.87 -2.92
CA ILE A 92 5.19 -0.82 -2.60
C ILE A 92 6.47 -0.95 -3.44
N GLU A 93 6.73 -2.14 -3.97
CA GLU A 93 7.84 -2.43 -4.87
C GLU A 93 7.75 -1.58 -6.14
N CYS A 94 6.63 -1.67 -6.87
CA CYS A 94 6.41 -0.96 -8.12
C CYS A 94 6.38 0.57 -7.91
N SER A 95 5.69 1.07 -6.89
CA SER A 95 5.66 2.49 -6.54
C SER A 95 7.07 3.05 -6.29
N ALA A 96 7.86 2.35 -5.47
CA ALA A 96 9.20 2.81 -5.13
C ALA A 96 10.18 2.73 -6.32
N MET A 97 10.12 1.65 -7.11
CA MET A 97 11.00 1.46 -8.25
C MET A 97 10.69 2.46 -9.38
N SER A 98 9.41 2.62 -9.74
CA SER A 98 8.98 3.55 -10.80
C SER A 98 9.28 4.99 -10.42
N THR A 99 8.95 5.43 -9.20
CA THR A 99 9.25 6.78 -8.71
C THR A 99 10.75 7.08 -8.76
N ARG A 100 11.59 6.11 -8.37
CA ARG A 100 13.05 6.29 -8.38
C ARG A 100 13.62 6.35 -9.80
N ALA A 101 13.10 5.53 -10.72
CA ALA A 101 13.66 5.40 -12.06
C ALA A 101 13.15 6.46 -13.04
N LEU A 102 11.86 6.83 -12.92
CA LEU A 102 11.15 7.68 -13.88
C LEU A 102 10.80 9.06 -13.31
N GLY A 103 10.96 9.25 -12.00
CA GLY A 103 10.54 10.46 -11.29
C GLY A 103 9.13 10.33 -10.69
N PRO A 104 8.66 11.36 -9.96
CA PRO A 104 7.38 11.32 -9.25
C PRO A 104 6.16 11.28 -10.19
N THR A 105 6.33 11.65 -11.45
CA THR A 105 5.29 11.63 -12.49
C THR A 105 5.91 11.18 -13.81
N PHE A 106 5.21 10.35 -14.58
CA PHE A 106 5.68 9.87 -15.89
C PHE A 106 4.50 9.56 -16.81
N ASP A 107 4.75 9.39 -18.11
CA ASP A 107 3.69 9.43 -19.14
C ASP A 107 2.75 8.22 -19.13
N ILE A 108 3.28 7.00 -19.02
CA ILE A 108 2.53 5.77 -19.23
C ILE A 108 2.93 4.71 -18.21
N HIS A 109 1.95 4.24 -17.42
CA HIS A 109 2.02 3.02 -16.60
C HIS A 109 1.06 1.98 -17.19
N ILE A 110 1.56 0.78 -17.52
CA ILE A 110 0.76 -0.30 -18.12
C ILE A 110 0.88 -1.60 -17.33
N GLY A 111 -0.14 -2.46 -17.47
CA GLY A 111 -0.18 -3.80 -16.92
C GLY A 111 -1.41 -4.56 -17.39
N GLY A 112 -1.62 -5.77 -16.90
CA GLY A 112 -2.84 -6.55 -17.17
C GLY A 112 -4.09 -5.88 -16.59
N ILE A 113 -5.27 -6.24 -17.12
CA ILE A 113 -6.56 -5.74 -16.61
C ILE A 113 -6.79 -6.13 -15.15
N ASP A 114 -6.26 -7.28 -14.74
CA ASP A 114 -6.24 -7.79 -13.38
C ASP A 114 -5.44 -6.92 -12.41
N LEU A 115 -4.49 -6.10 -12.92
CA LEU A 115 -3.71 -5.19 -12.10
C LEU A 115 -4.40 -3.86 -11.83
N ILE A 116 -5.54 -3.55 -12.48
CA ILE A 116 -6.31 -2.34 -12.18
C ILE A 116 -6.63 -2.26 -10.69
N PHE A 117 -7.05 -3.37 -10.09
CA PHE A 117 -7.30 -3.50 -8.66
C PHE A 117 -6.86 -4.87 -8.12
N PRO A 118 -6.18 -4.94 -6.97
CA PRO A 118 -5.78 -3.81 -6.13
C PRO A 118 -4.49 -3.12 -6.58
N HIS A 119 -3.71 -3.72 -7.49
CA HIS A 119 -2.30 -3.38 -7.68
C HIS A 119 -2.05 -1.90 -8.08
N HIS A 120 -2.42 -1.47 -9.28
CA HIS A 120 -2.21 -0.10 -9.74
C HIS A 120 -2.99 0.92 -8.91
N THR A 121 -4.17 0.56 -8.39
CA THR A 121 -4.93 1.43 -7.48
C THR A 121 -4.12 1.75 -6.21
N ASN A 122 -3.44 0.74 -5.65
CA ASN A 122 -2.59 0.91 -4.47
C ASN A 122 -1.29 1.63 -4.79
N GLU A 123 -0.73 1.40 -5.98
CA GLU A 123 0.48 2.11 -6.42
C GLU A 123 0.26 3.62 -6.57
N ILE A 124 -0.88 4.01 -7.15
CA ILE A 124 -1.29 5.41 -7.23
C ILE A 124 -1.36 6.00 -5.82
N ALA A 125 -2.10 5.35 -4.91
CA ALA A 125 -2.25 5.85 -3.55
C ALA A 125 -0.91 6.01 -2.81
N GLN A 126 0.00 5.04 -2.93
CA GLN A 126 1.34 5.10 -2.34
C GLN A 126 2.18 6.22 -2.94
N SER A 127 2.19 6.33 -4.27
CA SER A 127 3.05 7.27 -5.01
C SER A 127 2.57 8.71 -4.80
N GLU A 128 1.26 8.96 -4.92
CA GLU A 128 0.69 10.29 -4.72
C GLU A 128 0.87 10.76 -3.26
N CYS A 129 0.58 9.89 -2.28
CA CYS A 129 0.77 10.26 -0.87
C CYS A 129 2.24 10.46 -0.49
N ALA A 130 3.16 9.70 -1.09
CA ALA A 130 4.59 9.86 -0.82
C ALA A 130 5.14 11.15 -1.46
N THR A 131 4.74 11.47 -2.70
CA THR A 131 5.36 12.53 -3.51
C THR A 131 4.60 13.85 -3.55
N ASP A 132 3.33 13.87 -3.12
CA ASP A 132 2.39 14.98 -3.31
C ASP A 132 2.21 15.40 -4.77
N LYS A 133 2.36 14.43 -5.70
CA LYS A 133 2.18 14.59 -7.15
C LYS A 133 1.16 13.58 -7.68
N PRO A 134 0.36 13.96 -8.71
CA PRO A 134 -0.55 13.04 -9.41
C PRO A 134 0.18 12.11 -10.39
#